data_AF-A0A933E8V9-F1
#
_entry.id   AF-A0A933E8V9-F1
#
_cell.length_a   1.000
_cell.length_b   1.000
_cell.length_c   1.000
_cell.angle_alpha   90.00
_cell.angle_beta   90.00
_cell.angle_gamma   90.00
#
_symmetry.space_group_name_H-M   'P 1'
#
loop_
_entity.id
_entity.type
_entity.pdbx_description
1 polymer ?
#
loop_
_entity_poly.entity_id
_entity_poly.type
_entity_poly.pdbx_seq_one_letter_code
_entity_poly.pdbx_strand_id
1 'polypeptide(L)'
;MQQKGKDVVFFDPDNGLEVPSVEGHVWQKKKKGPKYVFWDEICPFWSRGQSIVVYQQMVRNRGESRDQIASRKKEVKEKLRGCKNIHALLFHRGTARAFFVIPAGSHRKIIESRLSRFREGPWGEHFYD
;
A
#
# COMPACT_ATOMS: atom_id res chain seq x y z
N MET A 1 -12.74 -3.88 12.73
CA MET A 1 -13.49 -2.62 12.58
C MET A 1 -14.40 -2.71 11.36
N GLN A 2 -15.67 -2.30 11.46
CA GLN A 2 -16.61 -2.33 10.33
C GLN A 2 -16.85 -0.90 9.82
N GLN A 3 -16.09 -0.49 8.79
CA GLN A 3 -16.28 0.81 8.13
C GLN A 3 -17.17 0.62 6.88
N LYS A 4 -18.47 0.93 6.99
CA LYS A 4 -19.39 1.05 5.84
C LYS A 4 -19.41 2.52 5.37
N GLY A 5 -19.40 2.75 4.05
CA GLY A 5 -19.52 4.09 3.45
C GLY A 5 -18.22 4.83 3.15
N LYS A 6 -17.05 4.16 3.16
CA LYS A 6 -15.78 4.74 2.72
C LYS A 6 -15.31 4.08 1.42
N ASP A 7 -15.04 4.84 0.38
CA ASP A 7 -14.67 4.32 -0.95
C ASP A 7 -13.17 3.99 -1.07
N VAL A 8 -12.35 4.59 -0.20
CA VAL A 8 -10.89 4.42 -0.14
C VAL A 8 -10.48 4.21 1.32
N VAL A 9 -9.61 3.24 1.57
CA VAL A 9 -9.05 2.95 2.89
C VAL A 9 -7.54 3.07 2.85
N PHE A 10 -7.00 3.88 3.76
CA PHE A 10 -5.57 4.09 3.91
C PHE A 10 -5.07 3.31 5.13
N PHE A 11 -4.07 2.44 4.90
CA PHE A 11 -3.37 1.70 5.93
C PHE A 11 -1.99 2.32 6.15
N ASP A 12 -1.74 2.74 7.39
CA ASP A 12 -0.50 3.39 7.80
C ASP A 12 0.21 2.62 8.93
N PRO A 13 0.76 1.43 8.65
CA PRO A 13 1.58 0.69 9.60
C PRO A 13 3.02 1.22 9.62
N ASP A 14 3.78 0.99 10.70
CA ASP A 14 5.16 1.51 10.79
C ASP A 14 6.07 1.06 9.61
N ASN A 15 5.98 -0.23 9.25
CA ASN A 15 6.87 -0.84 8.26
C ASN A 15 6.19 -1.11 6.91
N GLY A 16 4.91 -1.46 6.88
CA GLY A 16 4.16 -1.74 5.65
C GLY A 16 3.37 -3.06 5.65
N LEU A 17 3.34 -3.73 4.50
CA LEU A 17 2.64 -5.00 4.31
C LEU A 17 3.25 -6.14 5.12
N GLU A 18 2.40 -7.11 5.47
CA GLU A 18 2.76 -8.39 6.08
C GLU A 18 4.04 -9.02 5.50
N VAL A 19 4.86 -9.59 6.39
CA VAL A 19 6.07 -10.33 6.03
C VAL A 19 6.05 -11.74 6.66
N PRO A 20 6.61 -12.77 6.01
CA PRO A 20 6.54 -14.15 6.51
C PRO A 20 7.15 -14.37 7.90
N SER A 21 8.13 -13.54 8.28
CA SER A 21 8.86 -13.66 9.55
C SER A 21 8.11 -13.08 10.76
N VAL A 22 6.89 -12.58 10.59
CA VAL A 22 6.08 -12.02 11.67
C VAL A 22 4.81 -12.85 11.77
N GLU A 23 4.66 -13.55 12.89
CA GLU A 23 3.42 -14.25 13.20
C GLU A 23 2.26 -13.24 13.27
N GLY A 24 1.13 -13.63 12.65
CA GLY A 24 -0.08 -12.82 12.57
C GLY A 24 -0.53 -12.33 13.95
N HIS A 25 -0.95 -11.06 14.02
CA HIS A 25 -1.56 -10.46 15.21
C HIS A 25 -0.72 -10.43 16.50
N VAL A 26 0.59 -10.72 16.44
CA VAL A 26 1.49 -10.64 17.61
C VAL A 26 1.51 -9.23 18.25
N TRP A 27 1.20 -8.18 17.48
CA TRP A 27 1.05 -6.80 18.01
C TRP A 27 -0.10 -6.68 19.01
N GLN A 28 -1.17 -7.47 18.90
CA GLN A 28 -2.26 -7.46 19.89
C GLN A 28 -1.78 -7.90 21.29
N LYS A 29 -0.68 -8.66 21.35
CA LYS A 29 -0.06 -9.13 22.61
C LYS A 29 1.07 -8.23 23.12
N LYS A 30 1.45 -7.17 22.38
CA LYS A 30 2.57 -6.28 22.73
C LYS A 30 2.08 -4.84 22.88
N LYS A 31 2.62 -4.06 23.82
CA LYS A 31 2.33 -2.62 24.02
C LYS A 31 2.80 -1.70 22.87
N LYS A 32 2.97 -2.22 21.64
CA LYS A 32 3.47 -1.48 20.47
C LYS A 32 2.38 -1.45 19.41
N GLY A 33 2.26 -0.33 18.71
CA GLY A 33 1.33 -0.17 17.57
C GLY A 33 1.59 -1.18 16.44
N PRO A 34 0.67 -1.26 15.46
CA PRO A 34 0.77 -2.22 14.37
C PRO A 34 1.93 -1.86 13.44
N LYS A 35 3.03 -2.61 13.52
CA LYS A 35 4.15 -2.40 12.59
C LYS A 35 3.84 -2.83 11.17
N TYR A 36 2.91 -3.77 11.02
CA TYR A 36 2.52 -4.32 9.73
C TYR A 36 1.01 -4.33 9.63
N VAL A 37 0.51 -4.15 8.42
CA VAL A 37 -0.87 -4.46 8.07
C VAL A 37 -0.92 -5.87 7.49
N PHE A 38 -1.86 -6.68 7.97
CA PHE A 38 -1.99 -8.08 7.56
C PHE A 38 -2.98 -8.24 6.40
N TRP A 39 -2.79 -9.31 5.61
CA TRP A 39 -3.66 -9.55 4.45
C TRP A 39 -5.10 -9.81 4.86
N ASP A 40 -5.34 -10.43 6.01
CA ASP A 40 -6.68 -10.66 6.56
C ASP A 40 -7.36 -9.35 7.00
N GLU A 41 -6.60 -8.29 7.29
CA GLU A 41 -7.13 -6.94 7.53
C GLU A 41 -7.46 -6.22 6.22
N ILE A 42 -6.67 -6.42 5.16
CA ILE A 42 -6.83 -5.73 3.87
C ILE A 42 -7.93 -6.38 3.02
N CYS A 43 -7.92 -7.71 2.88
CA CYS A 43 -8.79 -8.47 2.00
C CYS A 43 -10.29 -8.17 2.18
N PRO A 44 -10.83 -7.98 3.40
CA PRO A 44 -12.22 -7.61 3.58
C PRO A 44 -12.62 -6.27 2.97
N PHE A 45 -11.70 -5.29 2.88
CA PHE A 45 -11.97 -4.01 2.23
C PHE A 45 -11.93 -4.15 0.71
N TRP A 46 -10.96 -4.91 0.19
CA TRP A 46 -10.87 -5.22 -1.23
C TRP A 46 -12.13 -5.95 -1.73
N SER A 47 -12.59 -6.97 -0.99
CA SER A 47 -13.77 -7.75 -1.37
C SER A 47 -15.07 -6.95 -1.38
N ARG A 48 -15.12 -5.83 -0.64
CA ARG A 48 -16.22 -4.86 -0.68
C ARG A 48 -16.13 -3.84 -1.82
N GLY A 49 -15.12 -3.95 -2.69
CA GLY A 49 -14.91 -3.02 -3.80
C GLY A 49 -14.33 -1.68 -3.36
N GLN A 50 -13.65 -1.61 -2.22
CA GLN A 50 -12.98 -0.40 -1.75
C GLN A 50 -11.57 -0.32 -2.35
N SER A 51 -11.12 0.90 -2.65
CA SER A 51 -9.72 1.12 -3.04
C SER A 51 -8.84 1.13 -1.81
N ILE A 52 -7.63 0.60 -1.95
CA ILE A 52 -6.69 0.47 -0.86
C ILE A 52 -5.48 1.36 -1.13
N VAL A 53 -5.01 2.07 -0.11
CA VAL A 53 -3.71 2.72 -0.09
C VAL A 53 -2.93 2.14 1.07
N VAL A 54 -1.71 1.65 0.82
CA VAL A 54 -0.82 1.14 1.89
C VAL A 54 0.46 1.95 1.90
N TYR A 55 0.77 2.55 3.04
CA TYR A 55 2.09 3.11 3.31
C TYR A 55 3.10 1.98 3.55
N GLN A 56 4.29 2.12 2.99
CA GLN A 56 5.39 1.18 3.11
C GLN A 56 6.69 1.94 3.35
N GLN A 57 7.39 1.60 4.43
CA GLN A 57 8.76 2.05 4.62
C GLN A 57 9.71 1.17 3.80
N MET A 58 10.62 1.80 3.03
CA MET A 58 11.60 1.08 2.23
C MET A 58 12.83 0.71 3.08
N VAL A 59 13.38 -0.48 2.85
CA VAL A 59 14.51 -0.99 3.63
C VAL A 59 15.81 -0.62 2.91
N ARG A 60 16.63 0.24 3.53
CA ARG A 60 17.85 0.80 2.91
C ARG A 60 18.92 -0.24 2.54
N ASN A 61 18.98 -1.37 3.24
CA ASN A 61 20.04 -2.38 3.09
C ASN A 61 19.53 -3.70 2.47
N ARG A 62 18.39 -3.68 1.77
CA ARG A 62 17.80 -4.88 1.12
C ARG A 62 17.56 -4.67 -0.37
N GLY A 63 18.58 -4.16 -1.06
CA GLY A 63 18.55 -3.91 -2.50
C GLY A 63 17.80 -2.64 -2.88
N GLU A 64 17.64 -2.43 -4.19
CA GLU A 64 17.05 -1.24 -4.76
C GLU A 64 15.58 -1.08 -4.38
N SER A 65 15.14 0.17 -4.21
CA SER A 65 13.74 0.48 -3.88
C SER A 65 12.77 -0.05 -4.95
N ARG A 66 13.21 -0.10 -6.21
CA ARG A 66 12.43 -0.64 -7.33
C ARG A 66 12.16 -2.14 -7.20
N ASP A 67 13.17 -2.92 -6.79
CA ASP A 67 13.02 -4.37 -6.62
C ASP A 67 12.08 -4.68 -5.46
N GLN A 68 12.20 -3.93 -4.36
CA GLN A 68 11.29 -4.00 -3.23
C GLN A 68 9.84 -3.69 -3.65
N ILE A 69 9.62 -2.62 -4.44
CA ILE A 69 8.31 -2.28 -5.00
C ILE A 69 7.77 -3.39 -5.89
N ALA A 70 8.60 -3.95 -6.78
CA ALA A 70 8.19 -5.02 -7.69
C ALA A 70 7.77 -6.28 -6.92
N SER A 71 8.55 -6.68 -5.90
CA SER A 71 8.21 -7.77 -5.00
C SER A 71 6.87 -7.53 -4.29
N ARG A 72 6.66 -6.36 -3.69
CA ARG A 72 5.39 -6.03 -3.03
C ARG A 72 4.20 -5.99 -4.01
N LYS A 73 4.38 -5.44 -5.22
CA LYS A 73 3.35 -5.47 -6.28
C LYS A 73 2.96 -6.91 -6.64
N LYS A 74 3.93 -7.83 -6.70
CA LYS A 74 3.67 -9.26 -6.96
C LYS A 74 2.81 -9.86 -5.85
N GLU A 75 3.16 -9.65 -4.59
CA GLU A 75 2.40 -10.15 -3.45
C GLU A 75 0.97 -9.59 -3.41
N VAL A 76 0.79 -8.30 -3.69
CA VAL A 76 -0.55 -7.71 -3.79
C VAL A 76 -1.38 -8.40 -4.85
N LYS A 77 -0.82 -8.71 -6.03
CA LYS A 77 -1.55 -9.44 -7.10
C LYS A 77 -1.93 -10.86 -6.68
N GLU A 78 -1.05 -11.53 -5.93
CA GLU A 78 -1.29 -12.89 -5.44
C GLU A 78 -2.37 -12.92 -4.35
N LYS A 79 -2.37 -11.92 -3.44
CA LYS A 79 -3.27 -11.88 -2.28
C LYS A 79 -4.61 -11.21 -2.57
N LEU A 80 -4.65 -10.20 -3.44
CA LEU A 80 -5.87 -9.50 -3.82
C LEU A 80 -6.40 -10.02 -5.16
N ARG A 81 -7.24 -11.06 -5.10
CA ARG A 81 -7.83 -11.69 -6.30
C ARG A 81 -8.50 -10.65 -7.19
N GLY A 82 -8.19 -10.69 -8.49
CA GLY A 82 -8.75 -9.79 -9.49
C GLY A 82 -8.15 -8.38 -9.51
N CYS A 83 -7.12 -8.11 -8.70
CA CYS A 83 -6.38 -6.85 -8.75
C CYS A 83 -5.61 -6.74 -10.08
N LYS A 84 -6.04 -5.82 -10.94
CA LYS A 84 -5.41 -5.56 -12.24
C LYS A 84 -4.36 -4.46 -12.19
N ASN A 85 -4.61 -3.42 -11.38
CA ASN A 85 -3.83 -2.19 -11.39
C ASN A 85 -3.29 -1.92 -9.99
N ILE A 86 -1.99 -1.64 -9.92
CA ILE A 86 -1.29 -1.24 -8.69
C ILE A 86 -0.33 -0.13 -9.07
N HIS A 87 -0.49 1.03 -8.45
CA HIS A 87 0.44 2.14 -8.57
C HIS A 87 1.30 2.16 -7.32
N ALA A 88 2.59 2.45 -7.48
CA ALA A 88 3.46 2.76 -6.36
C ALA A 88 3.94 4.18 -6.54
N LEU A 89 3.80 4.99 -5.50
CA LEU A 89 4.39 6.32 -5.44
C LEU A 89 5.57 6.25 -4.48
N LEU A 90 6.80 6.27 -5.01
CA LEU A 90 8.02 6.22 -4.20
C LEU A 90 8.47 7.64 -3.83
N PHE A 91 8.22 8.04 -2.60
CA PHE A 91 8.79 9.25 -2.02
C PHE A 91 10.25 9.01 -1.63
N HIS A 92 11.17 9.80 -2.18
CA HIS A 92 12.61 9.57 -2.02
C HIS A 92 13.31 10.49 -1.03
N ARG A 93 12.70 11.62 -0.62
CA ARG A 93 13.34 12.57 0.31
C ARG A 93 13.48 11.97 1.72
N GLY A 94 14.72 11.77 2.17
CA GLY A 94 15.04 11.25 3.50
C GLY A 94 15.04 9.71 3.56
N THR A 95 14.24 9.12 4.45
CA THR A 95 13.96 7.67 4.39
C THR A 95 13.01 7.42 3.22
N ALA A 96 13.32 6.51 2.30
CA ALA A 96 12.42 6.24 1.19
C ALA A 96 11.12 5.57 1.67
N ARG A 97 9.98 5.99 1.11
CA ARG A 97 8.65 5.44 1.42
C ARG A 97 7.87 5.20 0.14
N ALA A 98 7.15 4.11 0.06
CA ALA A 98 6.23 3.84 -1.04
C ALA A 98 4.78 3.93 -0.56
N PHE A 99 3.92 4.47 -1.41
CA PHE A 99 2.47 4.37 -1.25
C PHE A 99 1.93 3.46 -2.35
N PHE A 100 1.46 2.27 -1.97
CA PHE A 100 0.80 1.35 -2.90
C PHE A 100 -0.66 1.74 -3.02
N VAL A 101 -1.05 2.29 -4.17
CA VAL A 101 -2.43 2.67 -4.49
C VAL A 101 -3.04 1.59 -5.36
N ILE A 102 -4.06 0.92 -4.82
CA ILE A 102 -4.73 -0.23 -5.41
C ILE A 102 -6.19 0.16 -5.66
N PRO A 103 -6.50 0.70 -6.85
CA PRO A 103 -7.86 1.12 -7.16
C PRO A 103 -8.80 -0.08 -7.29
N ALA A 104 -9.97 0.03 -6.65
CA ALA A 104 -11.10 -0.81 -6.98
C ALA A 104 -11.55 -0.57 -8.43
N GLY A 105 -12.20 -1.55 -9.04
CA GLY A 105 -12.62 -1.47 -10.45
C GLY A 105 -13.43 -0.22 -10.78
N SER A 106 -14.36 0.17 -9.91
CA SER A 106 -15.17 1.40 -10.02
C SER A 106 -14.36 2.69 -9.93
N HIS A 107 -13.23 2.69 -9.20
CA HIS A 107 -12.43 3.89 -8.93
C HIS A 107 -11.20 4.01 -9.83
N ARG A 108 -10.93 3.02 -10.67
CA ARG A 108 -9.72 2.95 -11.51
C ARG A 108 -9.46 4.23 -12.30
N LYS A 109 -10.41 4.66 -13.13
CA LYS A 109 -10.25 5.84 -13.99
C LYS A 109 -10.00 7.13 -13.19
N ILE A 110 -10.75 7.35 -12.12
CA ILE A 110 -10.63 8.56 -11.31
C ILE A 110 -9.33 8.59 -10.51
N ILE A 111 -8.88 7.45 -9.98
CA ILE A 111 -7.60 7.35 -9.28
C ILE A 111 -6.44 7.55 -10.27
N GLU A 112 -6.45 6.90 -11.43
CA GLU A 112 -5.41 7.07 -12.46
C GLU A 112 -5.29 8.54 -12.89
N SER A 113 -6.42 9.22 -13.15
CA SER A 113 -6.43 10.65 -13.47
C SER A 113 -5.84 11.51 -12.35
N ARG A 114 -6.21 11.23 -11.08
CA ARG A 114 -5.68 11.98 -9.93
C ARG A 114 -4.20 11.72 -9.71
N LEU A 115 -3.71 10.50 -9.94
CA LEU A 115 -2.29 10.16 -9.86
C LEU A 115 -1.49 10.90 -10.95
N SER A 116 -2.00 11.01 -12.18
CA SER A 116 -1.38 11.81 -13.23
C SER A 116 -1.24 13.27 -12.80
N ARG A 117 -2.35 13.89 -12.35
CA ARG A 117 -2.36 15.28 -11.87
C ARG A 117 -1.44 15.51 -10.67
N PHE A 118 -1.35 14.54 -9.76
CA PHE A 118 -0.44 14.61 -8.62
C PHE A 118 1.02 14.66 -9.07
N ARG A 119 1.39 13.85 -10.06
CA ARG A 119 2.75 13.79 -10.63
C ARG A 119 3.10 15.01 -11.48
N GLU A 120 2.12 15.62 -12.13
CA GLU A 120 2.29 16.87 -12.89
C GLU A 120 2.31 18.09 -11.96
N GLY A 121 1.86 17.93 -10.72
CA GLY A 121 1.81 18.99 -9.72
C GLY A 121 3.14 19.23 -9.00
N PRO A 122 3.17 20.19 -8.05
CA PRO A 122 4.39 20.59 -7.34
C PRO A 122 5.09 19.46 -6.56
N TRP A 123 4.37 18.38 -6.26
CA TRP A 123 4.91 17.23 -5.52
C TRP A 123 5.55 16.19 -6.43
N GLY A 124 5.36 16.26 -7.75
CA GLY A 124 5.78 15.23 -8.71
C GLY A 124 7.26 14.90 -8.68
N GLU A 125 8.11 15.92 -8.58
CA GLU A 125 9.57 15.75 -8.50
C GLU A 125 10.04 14.97 -7.26
N HIS A 126 9.18 14.81 -6.24
CA HIS A 126 9.49 14.07 -5.03
C HIS A 126 9.07 12.59 -5.09
N PHE A 127 8.38 12.17 -6.15
CA PHE A 127 7.84 10.82 -6.29
C PHE A 127 8.29 10.14 -7.59
N TYR A 128 8.74 8.88 -7.49
CA TYR A 128 9.09 8.03 -8.63
C TYR A 128 8.18 6.79 -8.74
N ASP A 129 8.24 6.12 -9.89
CA ASP A 129 7.49 4.91 -10.23
C ASP A 129 8.27 3.61 -10.04
#